data_AF-A0A1Y2PB10-F1
#
_entry.id   AF-A0A1Y2PB10-F1
#
_cell.length_a   1.000
_cell.length_b   1.000
_cell.length_c   1.000
_cell.angle_alpha   90.00
_cell.angle_beta   90.00
_cell.angle_gamma   90.00
#
_symmetry.space_group_name_H-M   'P 1'
#
loop_
_entity.id
_entity.type
_entity.pdbx_description
1 polymer ?
#
loop_
_entity_poly.entity_id
_entity_poly.type
_entity_poly.pdbx_seq_one_letter_code
_entity_poly.pdbx_strand_id
1 'polypeptide(L)'
;MKKEFEIITQLSKAQRQEFDKDLQALYLQCHNALNGKLEKLKDVTASINLLDQVFLKVTFEYDNTIKDTVKGKITALKKYNNKEEYLVALARDKVSLN
;
A
#
# COMPACT_ATOMS: atom_id res chain seq x y z
N MET A 1 -17.42 -4.86 -8.44
CA MET A 1 -16.10 -4.69 -7.82
C MET A 1 -15.39 -6.03 -7.82
N LYS A 2 -14.05 -6.08 -8.02
CA LYS A 2 -13.31 -7.33 -7.83
C LYS A 2 -13.34 -7.70 -6.35
N LYS A 3 -13.46 -9.00 -6.02
CA LYS A 3 -13.58 -9.51 -4.63
C LYS A 3 -12.46 -9.01 -3.70
N GLU A 4 -11.27 -8.83 -4.24
CA GLU A 4 -10.09 -8.28 -3.56
C GLU A 4 -10.29 -6.88 -2.93
N PHE A 5 -11.22 -6.06 -3.46
CA PHE A 5 -11.53 -4.75 -2.88
C PHE A 5 -12.66 -4.77 -1.84
N GLU A 6 -13.36 -5.89 -1.67
CA GLU A 6 -14.37 -6.06 -0.60
C GLU A 6 -13.73 -5.97 0.80
N ILE A 7 -12.42 -6.24 0.90
CA ILE A 7 -11.69 -6.08 2.16
C ILE A 7 -11.78 -4.61 2.64
N ILE A 8 -11.71 -3.64 1.73
CA ILE A 8 -11.81 -2.21 2.08
C ILE A 8 -13.22 -1.88 2.58
N THR A 9 -14.24 -2.51 2.01
CA THR A 9 -15.63 -2.27 2.44
C THR A 9 -15.92 -2.86 3.82
N GLN A 10 -15.18 -3.89 4.22
CA GLN A 10 -15.27 -4.52 5.54
C GLN A 10 -14.48 -3.80 6.64
N LEU A 11 -13.59 -2.86 6.28
CA LEU A 11 -12.83 -2.07 7.26
C LEU A 11 -13.76 -1.14 8.05
N SER A 12 -13.49 -1.03 9.36
CA SER A 12 -14.11 -0.02 10.21
C SER A 12 -13.70 1.39 9.77
N LYS A 13 -14.45 2.41 10.20
CA LYS A 13 -14.14 3.81 9.87
C LYS A 13 -12.71 4.20 10.27
N ALA A 14 -12.27 3.78 11.46
CA ALA A 14 -10.93 4.07 11.95
C ALA A 14 -9.85 3.37 11.10
N GLN A 15 -10.07 2.09 10.76
CA GLN A 15 -9.15 1.33 9.89
C GLN A 15 -9.06 1.92 8.48
N ARG A 16 -10.18 2.42 7.92
CA ARG A 16 -10.15 3.11 6.61
C ARG A 16 -9.36 4.40 6.66
N GLN A 17 -9.52 5.20 7.72
CA GLN A 17 -8.77 6.44 7.88
C GLN A 17 -7.26 6.19 8.00
N GLU A 18 -6.87 5.17 8.75
CA GLU A 18 -5.47 4.74 8.84
C GLU A 18 -4.97 4.21 7.49
N PHE A 19 -5.76 3.39 6.80
CA PHE A 19 -5.43 2.87 5.48
C PHE A 19 -5.18 3.99 4.46
N ASP A 20 -6.08 4.98 4.38
CA ASP A 20 -5.94 6.10 3.46
C ASP A 20 -4.70 6.94 3.78
N LYS A 21 -4.41 7.14 5.07
CA LYS A 21 -3.22 7.86 5.54
C LYS A 21 -1.93 7.13 5.17
N ASP A 22 -1.88 5.83 5.44
CA ASP A 22 -0.71 4.99 5.14
C ASP A 22 -0.48 4.88 3.64
N LEU A 23 -1.54 4.72 2.86
CA LEU A 23 -1.47 4.70 1.40
C LEU A 23 -0.93 6.03 0.84
N GLN A 24 -1.39 7.17 1.37
CA GLN A 24 -0.89 8.48 0.97
C GLN A 24 0.60 8.65 1.34
N ALA A 25 1.02 8.14 2.49
CA ALA A 25 2.42 8.14 2.90
C ALA A 25 3.29 7.29 1.94
N LEU A 26 2.81 6.11 1.53
CA LEU A 26 3.49 5.25 0.56
C LEU A 26 3.65 5.93 -0.79
N TYR A 27 2.61 6.62 -1.27
CA TYR A 27 2.68 7.41 -2.49
C TYR A 27 3.72 8.53 -2.39
N LEU A 28 3.74 9.25 -1.27
CA LEU A 28 4.73 10.31 -1.03
C LEU A 28 6.17 9.76 -0.94
N GLN A 29 6.35 8.60 -0.30
CA GLN A 29 7.64 7.92 -0.28
C GLN A 29 8.10 7.53 -1.68
N CYS A 30 7.21 7.02 -2.52
CA CYS A 30 7.52 6.73 -3.92
C CYS A 30 7.93 8.02 -4.66
N HIS A 31 7.14 9.10 -4.53
CA HIS A 31 7.47 10.38 -5.15
C HIS A 31 8.86 10.90 -4.76
N ASN A 32 9.17 10.87 -3.46
CA ASN A 32 10.45 11.31 -2.91
C ASN A 32 11.60 10.41 -3.36
N ALA A 33 11.43 9.08 -3.32
CA ALA A 33 12.46 8.11 -3.73
C ALA A 33 12.81 8.24 -5.21
N LEU A 34 11.82 8.54 -6.04
CA LEU A 34 12.01 8.76 -7.48
C LEU A 34 12.55 10.15 -7.78
N ASN A 35 12.62 11.05 -6.79
CA ASN A 35 13.03 12.44 -6.93
C ASN A 35 12.30 13.16 -8.08
N GLY A 36 11.04 12.79 -8.33
CA GLY A 36 10.24 13.24 -9.47
C GLY A 36 10.74 12.84 -10.86
N LYS A 37 11.81 12.04 -10.98
CA LYS A 37 12.47 11.68 -12.26
C LYS A 37 11.79 10.53 -13.00
N LEU A 38 11.21 9.58 -12.26
CA LEU A 38 10.45 8.48 -12.83
C LEU A 38 8.98 8.89 -12.90
N GLU A 39 8.43 8.88 -14.11
CA GLU A 39 7.05 9.28 -14.35
C GLU A 39 6.05 8.30 -13.73
N LYS A 40 6.42 7.00 -13.66
CA LYS A 40 5.55 5.92 -13.15
C LYS A 40 6.34 4.82 -12.45
N LEU A 41 5.79 4.28 -11.36
CA LEU A 41 6.15 2.97 -10.83
C LEU A 41 4.96 2.02 -10.99
N LYS A 42 5.26 0.79 -11.39
CA LYS A 42 4.27 -0.27 -11.50
C LYS A 42 4.57 -1.37 -10.50
N ASP A 43 3.52 -2.08 -10.10
CA ASP A 43 3.61 -3.26 -9.25
C ASP A 43 4.34 -3.02 -7.92
N VAL A 44 4.22 -1.81 -7.36
CA VAL A 44 4.80 -1.50 -6.05
C VAL A 44 3.99 -2.21 -4.98
N THR A 45 4.63 -3.08 -4.22
CA THR A 45 3.98 -3.77 -3.12
C THR A 45 4.40 -3.20 -1.78
N ALA A 46 3.43 -2.95 -0.91
CA ALA A 46 3.67 -2.54 0.46
C ALA A 46 2.78 -3.34 1.42
N SER A 47 3.30 -3.60 2.61
CA SER A 47 2.55 -4.26 3.69
C SER A 47 2.07 -3.22 4.70
N ILE A 48 0.77 -3.11 4.91
CA ILE A 48 0.10 -2.15 5.80
C ILE A 48 -0.47 -2.90 7.02
N ASN A 49 -0.31 -2.31 8.20
CA ASN A 49 -0.90 -2.78 9.45
C ASN A 49 -1.95 -1.75 9.90
N LEU A 50 -3.21 -2.16 10.01
CA LEU A 50 -4.30 -1.31 10.47
C LEU A 50 -4.68 -1.70 11.90
N LEU A 51 -4.39 -0.81 12.85
CA LEU A 51 -4.68 -0.94 14.28
C LEU A 51 -4.23 -2.27 14.91
N ASP A 52 -3.16 -2.91 14.42
CA ASP A 52 -2.71 -4.25 14.85
C ASP A 52 -3.77 -5.35 14.71
N GLN A 53 -4.80 -5.11 13.89
CA GLN A 53 -5.95 -6.02 13.73
C GLN A 53 -6.10 -6.52 12.30
N VAL A 54 -5.80 -5.67 11.32
CA VAL A 54 -5.95 -6.02 9.90
C VAL A 54 -4.63 -5.78 9.20
N PHE A 55 -4.05 -6.86 8.69
CA PHE A 55 -2.79 -6.84 7.99
C PHE A 55 -3.03 -7.02 6.49
N LEU A 56 -2.57 -6.07 5.69
CA LEU A 56 -2.83 -6.03 4.25
C LEU A 56 -1.52 -5.97 3.48
N LYS A 57 -1.49 -6.64 2.32
CA LYS A 57 -0.56 -6.38 1.24
C LYS A 57 -1.30 -5.58 0.17
N VAL A 58 -0.78 -4.41 -0.14
CA VAL A 58 -1.31 -3.53 -1.18
C VAL A 58 -0.31 -3.50 -2.32
N THR A 59 -0.78 -3.83 -3.52
CA THR A 59 -0.04 -3.57 -4.75
C THR A 59 -0.66 -2.36 -5.42
N PHE A 60 0.17 -1.38 -5.76
CA PHE A 60 -0.28 -0.17 -6.42
C PHE A 60 0.68 0.25 -7.52
N GLU A 61 0.13 1.00 -8.47
CA GLU A 61 0.88 1.75 -9.46
C GLU A 61 0.91 3.21 -9.01
N TYR A 62 2.08 3.83 -9.03
CA TYR A 62 2.24 5.25 -8.76
C TYR A 62 2.47 6.00 -10.07
N ASP A 63 1.76 7.12 -10.26
CA ASP A 63 1.88 7.96 -11.47
C ASP A 63 2.07 9.44 -11.06
N ASN A 64 3.23 10.00 -11.41
CA ASN A 64 3.60 11.38 -11.10
C ASN A 64 3.06 12.41 -12.12
N THR A 65 2.38 11.97 -13.18
CA THR A 65 1.81 12.88 -14.19
C THR A 65 0.53 13.57 -13.73
N ILE A 66 -0.06 13.13 -12.61
CA ILE A 66 -1.28 13.71 -12.03
C ILE A 66 -0.90 14.84 -11.08
N LYS A 67 -0.91 16.08 -11.59
CA LYS A 67 -0.34 17.30 -10.97
C LYS A 67 -0.88 17.75 -9.61
N ASP A 68 -1.99 17.20 -9.10
CA ASP A 68 -2.70 17.77 -7.94
C ASP A 68 -2.77 16.86 -6.71
N THR A 69 -2.27 15.63 -6.79
CA THR A 69 -2.21 14.75 -5.63
C THR A 69 -1.28 13.60 -5.97
N VAL A 70 -0.37 13.24 -5.07
CA VAL A 70 0.45 12.04 -5.21
C VAL A 70 -0.53 10.86 -5.27
N LYS A 71 -0.85 10.42 -6.50
CA LYS A 71 -1.96 9.51 -6.78
C LYS A 71 -1.39 8.23 -7.33
N GLY A 72 -1.75 7.14 -6.67
CA GLY A 72 -1.58 5.81 -7.19
C GLY A 72 -2.91 5.11 -7.39
N LYS A 73 -2.88 4.03 -8.15
CA LYS A 73 -3.99 3.12 -8.35
C LYS A 73 -3.65 1.80 -7.68
N ILE A 74 -4.45 1.38 -6.72
CA ILE A 74 -4.34 0.02 -6.17
C ILE A 74 -4.73 -0.97 -7.28
N THR A 75 -3.80 -1.87 -7.62
CA THR A 75 -4.00 -2.91 -8.63
C THR A 75 -4.35 -4.26 -8.01
N ALA A 76 -3.90 -4.51 -6.78
CA ALA A 76 -4.25 -5.69 -6.02
C ALA A 76 -4.25 -5.40 -4.51
N LEU A 77 -5.11 -6.10 -3.78
CA LEU A 77 -5.16 -6.06 -2.33
C LEU A 77 -5.32 -7.48 -1.79
N LYS A 78 -4.49 -7.84 -0.82
CA LYS A 78 -4.53 -9.14 -0.17
C LYS A 78 -4.51 -8.94 1.33
N LYS A 79 -5.41 -9.60 2.04
CA LYS A 79 -5.37 -9.68 3.51
C LYS A 79 -4.49 -10.84 3.94
N TYR A 80 -3.59 -10.62 4.88
CA TYR A 80 -2.86 -11.69 5.55
C TYR A 80 -3.76 -12.36 6.60
N ASN A 81 -3.51 -13.64 6.86
CA ASN A 81 -4.34 -14.37 7.82
C ASN A 81 -4.07 -13.95 9.26
N ASN A 82 -2.83 -13.53 9.57
CA ASN A 82 -2.39 -13.17 10.91
C ASN A 82 -1.15 -12.24 10.89
N LYS A 83 -0.74 -11.79 12.07
CA LYS A 83 0.41 -10.91 12.27
C LYS A 83 1.74 -11.58 11.89
N GLU A 84 1.88 -12.89 12.09
CA GLU A 84 3.12 -13.61 11.77
C GLU A 84 3.40 -13.61 10.26
N GLU A 85 2.39 -13.93 9.44
CA GLU A 85 2.49 -13.84 7.97
C GLU A 85 2.89 -12.44 7.52
N TYR A 86 2.31 -11.41 8.14
CA TYR A 86 2.63 -10.01 7.88
C TYR A 86 4.09 -9.68 8.23
N LEU A 87 4.57 -10.09 9.41
CA LEU A 87 5.96 -9.86 9.83
C LEU A 87 6.96 -10.58 8.92
N VAL A 88 6.64 -11.81 8.48
CA VAL A 88 7.46 -12.55 7.52
C VAL A 88 7.53 -11.82 6.18
N ALA A 89 6.41 -11.29 5.69
CA ALA A 89 6.38 -10.50 4.46
C ALA A 89 7.21 -9.23 4.58
N LEU A 90 7.06 -8.47 5.68
CA LEU A 90 7.88 -7.29 5.96
C LEU A 90 9.38 -7.60 6.01
N ALA A 91 9.76 -8.71 6.65
CA ALA A 91 11.16 -9.11 6.73
C ALA A 91 11.72 -9.43 5.33
N ARG A 92 10.96 -10.13 4.48
CA ARG A 92 11.34 -10.42 3.09
C ARG A 92 11.48 -9.14 2.25
N ASP A 93 10.54 -8.22 2.40
CA ASP A 93 10.54 -6.95 1.66
C ASP A 93 11.74 -6.07 2.08
N LYS A 94 12.12 -6.08 3.37
CA LYS A 94 13.33 -5.40 3.86
C LYS A 94 14.64 -6.02 3.36
N VAL A 95 14.71 -7.35 3.25
CA VAL A 95 15.92 -8.05 2.78
C VAL A 95 16.17 -7.80 1.29
N SER A 96 15.13 -7.51 0.50
CA SER A 96 15.25 -7.27 -0.94
C SER A 96 15.79 -5.88 -1.32
N LEU A 97 15.98 -4.99 -0.34
CA LEU A 97 16.49 -3.63 -0.52
C LEU A 97 17.99 -3.46 -0.17
N ASN A 98 18.70 -4.57 0.12
CA ASN A 98 20.15 -4.59 0.39
C ASN A 98 20.95 -5.18 -0.76
#